data_AF-A0A7S0LB45-F1
#
_entry.id   AF-A0A7S0LB45-F1
#
_cell.length_a   1.000
_cell.length_b   1.000
_cell.length_c   1.000
_cell.angle_alpha   90.00
_cell.angle_beta   90.00
_cell.angle_gamma   90.00
#
_symmetry.space_group_name_H-M   'P 1'
#
loop_
_entity.id
_entity.type
_entity.pdbx_description
1 polymer ?
#
loop_
_entity_poly.entity_id
_entity_poly.type
_entity_poly.pdbx_seq_one_letter_code
_entity_poly.pdbx_strand_id
1 'polypeptide(L)'
;HAHVLTAYVSLFAFQGIRFVEAIRAFLSPFRLPGEAQKIDRVICEFASHYCKQNEEVFANSDTAYVLGFSTIMLNTDLHSAQIKAKMTKAEFVRNNRGIDAGTDLPPELLEGVYDDISTQEIRTGMEFSDLGESELMEWLQRGT
;
A
#
# COMPACT_ATOMS: atom_id res chain seq x y z
N HIS A 1 8.27 14.58 -15.12
CA HIS A 1 7.80 14.23 -13.76
C HIS A 1 8.29 12.86 -13.29
N ALA A 2 8.34 11.81 -14.13
CA ALA A 2 8.77 10.46 -13.70
C ALA A 2 10.16 10.43 -13.02
N HIS A 3 11.18 11.08 -13.58
CA HIS A 3 12.53 11.11 -13.00
C HIS A 3 12.64 11.75 -11.60
N VAL A 4 11.74 12.67 -11.26
CA VAL A 4 11.76 13.33 -9.94
C VAL A 4 11.22 12.39 -8.87
N LEU A 5 10.19 11.61 -9.21
CA LEU A 5 9.63 10.59 -8.31
C LEU A 5 10.66 9.48 -8.06
N THR A 6 11.28 8.95 -9.11
CA THR A 6 12.33 7.94 -8.98
C THR A 6 13.53 8.44 -8.17
N ALA A 7 13.98 9.68 -8.43
CA ALA A 7 15.07 10.29 -7.66
C ALA A 7 14.68 10.53 -6.19
N TYR A 8 13.43 10.93 -5.93
CA TYR A 8 12.90 11.12 -4.59
C TYR A 8 12.78 9.81 -3.82
N VAL A 9 12.25 8.75 -4.44
CA VAL A 9 12.16 7.42 -3.84
C VAL A 9 13.57 6.90 -3.52
N SER A 10 14.55 7.20 -4.38
CA SER A 10 15.97 6.85 -4.16
C SER A 10 16.63 7.60 -2.99
N LEU A 11 15.99 8.63 -2.43
CA LEU A 11 16.46 9.28 -1.19
C LEU A 11 16.09 8.48 0.06
N PHE A 12 15.14 7.53 -0.04
CA PHE A 12 14.74 6.68 1.06
C PHE A 12 15.53 5.37 1.01
N ALA A 13 16.19 5.04 2.12
CA ALA A 13 16.83 3.74 2.30
C ALA A 13 15.83 2.77 2.92
N PHE A 14 15.21 1.91 2.12
CA PHE A 14 14.26 0.90 2.61
C PHE A 14 14.95 -0.40 3.06
N GLN A 15 16.27 -0.50 2.96
CA GLN A 15 17.03 -1.68 3.37
C GLN A 15 16.78 -1.99 4.85
N GLY A 16 16.21 -3.16 5.14
CA GLY A 16 15.94 -3.61 6.51
C GLY A 16 14.80 -2.86 7.21
N ILE A 17 14.06 -2.00 6.49
CA ILE A 17 12.85 -1.36 6.99
C ILE A 17 11.65 -2.23 6.62
N ARG A 18 10.74 -2.45 7.58
CA ARG A 18 9.49 -3.19 7.34
C ARG A 18 8.63 -2.48 6.30
N PHE A 19 7.90 -3.24 5.50
CA PHE A 19 7.07 -2.72 4.42
C PHE A 19 6.13 -1.58 4.85
N VAL A 20 5.43 -1.74 5.97
CA VAL A 20 4.48 -0.71 6.47
C VAL A 20 5.18 0.56 6.93
N GLU A 21 6.36 0.45 7.53
CA GLU A 21 7.13 1.62 7.96
C GLU A 21 7.65 2.39 6.75
N ALA A 22 8.12 1.68 5.73
CA ALA A 22 8.57 2.24 4.47
C ALA A 22 7.45 2.97 3.74
N ILE A 23 6.28 2.33 3.53
CA ILE A 23 5.16 2.96 2.81
C ILE A 23 4.58 4.15 3.59
N ARG A 24 4.56 4.07 4.92
CA ARG A 24 4.13 5.18 5.78
C ARG A 24 5.07 6.37 5.68
N ALA A 25 6.38 6.15 5.80
CA ALA A 25 7.37 7.20 5.68
C ALA A 25 7.36 7.83 4.29
N PHE A 26 7.12 7.02 3.26
CA PHE A 26 7.02 7.47 1.87
C PHE A 26 5.77 8.30 1.59
N LEU A 27 4.61 7.88 2.09
CA LEU A 27 3.34 8.57 1.87
C LEU A 27 3.08 9.75 2.84
N SER A 28 3.78 9.82 3.98
CA SER A 28 3.61 10.88 4.97
C SER A 28 3.89 12.31 4.45
N PRO A 29 5.02 12.58 3.76
CA PRO A 29 5.29 13.90 3.19
C PRO A 29 4.49 14.14 1.89
N PHE A 30 3.91 13.08 1.31
CA PHE A 30 3.27 13.17 0.02
C PHE A 30 1.81 13.61 0.16
N ARG A 31 1.48 14.74 -0.46
CA ARG A 31 0.10 15.10 -0.76
C ARG A 31 -0.27 14.33 -2.02
N LEU A 32 -0.84 13.14 -1.83
CA LEU A 32 -1.34 12.35 -2.95
C LEU A 32 -2.32 13.21 -3.76
N PRO A 33 -2.18 13.26 -5.09
CA PRO A 33 -3.20 13.87 -5.93
C PRO A 33 -4.47 13.02 -5.87
N GLY A 34 -5.65 13.63 -5.78
CA GLY A 34 -6.94 12.92 -5.84
C GLY A 34 -7.21 12.19 -7.16
N GLU A 35 -6.34 12.37 -8.16
CA GLU A 35 -6.38 11.59 -9.39
C GLU A 35 -5.78 10.20 -9.17
N ALA A 36 -6.63 9.19 -9.20
CA ALA A 36 -6.33 7.76 -9.17
C ALA A 36 -5.06 7.37 -9.97
N GLN A 37 -4.90 7.87 -11.19
CA GLN A 37 -3.74 7.58 -12.05
C GLN A 37 -2.39 8.06 -11.49
N LYS A 38 -2.39 9.06 -10.61
CA LYS A 38 -1.15 9.57 -9.99
C LYS A 38 -0.77 8.76 -8.76
N ILE A 39 -1.75 8.30 -7.98
CA ILE A 39 -1.52 7.37 -6.86
C ILE A 39 -0.89 6.08 -7.40
N ASP A 40 -1.42 5.58 -8.52
CA ASP A 40 -0.92 4.38 -9.20
C ASP A 40 0.59 4.44 -9.47
N ARG A 41 1.03 5.54 -10.10
CA ARG A 41 2.45 5.77 -10.39
C ARG A 41 3.32 5.87 -9.14
N VAL A 42 2.80 6.47 -8.07
CA VAL A 42 3.52 6.63 -6.81
C VAL A 42 3.76 5.28 -6.13
N ILE A 43 2.74 4.43 -6.12
CA ILE A 43 2.84 3.09 -5.53
C ILE A 43 3.65 2.13 -6.41
N CYS A 44 3.52 2.20 -7.74
CA CYS A 44 4.39 1.48 -8.68
C CYS A 44 5.88 1.76 -8.43
N GLU A 45 6.26 3.04 -8.33
CA GLU A 45 7.65 3.42 -8.10
C GLU A 45 8.15 2.99 -6.71
N PHE A 46 7.31 3.12 -5.68
CA PHE A 46 7.62 2.63 -4.33
C PHE A 46 7.86 1.11 -4.34
N ALA A 47 6.97 0.34 -4.94
CA ALA A 47 7.06 -1.12 -5.01
C ALA A 47 8.32 -1.56 -5.75
N SER A 48 8.64 -0.93 -6.89
CA SER A 48 9.86 -1.21 -7.63
C SER A 48 11.12 -0.92 -6.80
N HIS A 49 11.16 0.19 -6.08
CA HIS A 49 12.33 0.56 -5.29
C HIS A 49 12.47 -0.29 -4.02
N TYR A 50 11.37 -0.55 -3.33
CA TYR A 50 11.37 -1.40 -2.13
C TYR A 50 11.83 -2.82 -2.47
N CYS A 51 11.33 -3.40 -3.57
CA CYS A 51 11.73 -4.73 -4.03
C CYS A 51 13.22 -4.76 -4.41
N LYS A 52 13.76 -3.72 -5.05
CA LYS A 52 15.20 -3.63 -5.38
C LYS A 52 16.11 -3.55 -4.15
N GLN A 53 15.63 -2.96 -3.05
CA GLN A 53 16.38 -2.87 -1.80
C GLN A 53 16.12 -4.05 -0.85
N ASN A 54 15.09 -4.85 -1.12
CA ASN A 54 14.67 -5.98 -0.30
C ASN A 54 14.24 -7.16 -1.19
N GLU A 55 15.15 -7.65 -2.03
CA GLU A 55 14.88 -8.73 -3.01
C GLU A 55 14.48 -10.06 -2.34
N GLU A 56 14.79 -10.23 -1.04
CA GLU A 56 14.44 -11.43 -0.27
C GLU A 56 13.02 -11.39 0.33
N VAL A 57 12.34 -10.24 0.28
CA VAL A 57 11.04 -10.04 0.96
C VAL A 57 9.85 -10.37 0.05
N PHE A 58 9.97 -10.14 -1.27
CA PHE A 58 8.92 -10.37 -2.25
C PHE A 58 9.48 -11.04 -3.50
N ALA A 59 8.71 -11.92 -4.16
CA ALA A 59 9.18 -12.57 -5.39
C ALA A 59 9.36 -11.59 -6.55
N ASN A 60 8.55 -10.53 -6.60
CA ASN A 60 8.64 -9.48 -7.61
C ASN A 60 8.05 -8.15 -7.14
N SER A 61 8.27 -7.10 -7.94
CA SER A 61 7.72 -5.77 -7.68
C SER A 61 6.19 -5.71 -7.77
N ASP A 62 5.56 -6.61 -8.52
CA ASP A 62 4.10 -6.65 -8.65
C ASP A 62 3.45 -7.06 -7.32
N THR A 63 4.06 -7.98 -6.58
CA THR A 63 3.64 -8.36 -5.24
C THR A 63 3.73 -7.21 -4.25
N ALA A 64 4.84 -6.47 -4.26
CA ALA A 64 5.01 -5.28 -3.43
C ALA A 64 3.99 -4.18 -3.80
N TYR A 65 3.65 -4.07 -5.09
CA TYR A 65 2.63 -3.15 -5.60
C TYR A 65 1.25 -3.55 -5.08
N VAL A 66 0.82 -4.80 -5.28
CA VAL A 66 -0.48 -5.30 -4.81
C VAL A 66 -0.59 -5.14 -3.29
N LEU A 67 0.46 -5.49 -2.54
CA LEU A 67 0.46 -5.31 -1.09
C LEU A 67 0.38 -3.84 -0.67
N GLY A 68 1.03 -2.93 -1.41
CA GLY A 68 0.96 -1.49 -1.16
C GLY A 68 -0.45 -0.95 -1.33
N PHE A 69 -1.14 -1.39 -2.39
CA PHE A 69 -2.55 -1.09 -2.63
C PHE A 69 -3.44 -1.65 -1.52
N SER A 70 -3.30 -2.93 -1.19
CA SER A 70 -4.04 -3.58 -0.11
C SER A 70 -3.84 -2.86 1.22
N THR A 71 -2.64 -2.36 1.49
CA THR A 71 -2.33 -1.59 2.72
C THR A 71 -3.05 -0.25 2.75
N ILE A 72 -3.13 0.45 1.62
CA ILE A 72 -3.87 1.71 1.49
C ILE A 72 -5.37 1.48 1.63
N MET A 73 -5.89 0.43 0.98
CA MET A 73 -7.29 0.02 1.11
C MET A 73 -7.64 -0.30 2.55
N LEU A 74 -6.79 -1.07 3.23
CA LEU A 74 -6.98 -1.41 4.62
C LEU A 74 -6.96 -0.15 5.51
N ASN A 75 -6.09 0.80 5.22
CA ASN A 75 -6.06 2.06 5.96
C ASN A 75 -7.40 2.82 5.83
N THR A 76 -7.93 2.94 4.62
CA THR A 76 -9.24 3.57 4.40
C THR A 76 -10.35 2.79 5.07
N ASP A 77 -10.33 1.46 5.00
CA ASP A 77 -11.34 0.60 5.62
C ASP A 77 -11.34 0.70 7.15
N LEU A 78 -10.16 0.67 7.77
CA LEU A 78 -10.03 0.69 9.22
C LEU A 78 -10.25 2.08 9.84
N HIS A 79 -9.90 3.16 9.13
CA HIS A 79 -9.94 4.52 9.68
C HIS A 79 -11.03 5.42 9.10
N SER A 80 -11.69 5.04 8.01
CA SER A 80 -12.83 5.80 7.48
C SER A 80 -14.06 5.65 8.36
N ALA A 81 -14.67 6.78 8.73
CA ALA A 81 -15.94 6.82 9.44
C ALA A 81 -17.14 6.35 8.59
N GLN A 82 -16.98 6.28 7.26
CA GLN A 82 -18.03 5.85 6.33
C GLN A 82 -18.20 4.32 6.31
N ILE A 83 -17.13 3.57 6.59
CA ILE A 83 -17.16 2.10 6.55
C ILE A 83 -17.60 1.56 7.91
N LYS A 84 -18.81 0.99 7.94
CA LYS A 84 -19.41 0.43 9.16
C LYS A 84 -18.93 -0.99 9.46
N ALA A 85 -18.70 -1.78 8.41
CA ALA A 85 -18.23 -3.15 8.52
C ALA A 85 -16.76 -3.19 8.07
N LYS A 86 -15.86 -3.18 9.04
CA LYS A 86 -14.42 -3.15 8.80
C LYS A 86 -13.90 -4.56 8.54
N MET A 87 -12.93 -4.67 7.66
CA MET A 87 -12.22 -5.90 7.32
C MET A 87 -11.47 -6.43 8.53
N THR A 88 -11.67 -7.70 8.84
CA THR A 88 -10.92 -8.37 9.91
C THR A 88 -9.53 -8.77 9.43
N LYS A 89 -8.60 -8.99 10.38
CA LYS A 89 -7.25 -9.51 10.08
C LYS A 89 -7.29 -10.78 9.22
N ALA A 90 -8.18 -11.71 9.56
CA ALA A 90 -8.34 -12.96 8.82
C ALA A 90 -8.83 -12.73 7.38
N GLU A 91 -9.72 -11.75 7.17
CA GLU A 91 -10.17 -11.36 5.83
C GLU A 91 -9.05 -10.70 5.04
N PHE A 92 -8.27 -9.82 5.65
CA PHE A 92 -7.12 -9.19 5.01
C PHE A 92 -6.09 -10.24 4.54
N VAL A 93 -5.75 -11.20 5.40
CA VAL A 93 -4.84 -12.30 5.04
C VAL A 93 -5.43 -13.13 3.90
N ARG A 94 -6.73 -13.45 3.94
CA ARG A 94 -7.41 -14.21 2.89
C ARG A 94 -7.44 -13.47 1.56
N ASN A 95 -7.67 -12.16 1.57
CA ASN A 95 -7.77 -11.32 0.38
C ASN A 95 -6.41 -11.14 -0.31
N ASN A 96 -5.31 -11.29 0.44
CA ASN A 96 -3.94 -11.20 -0.07
C ASN A 96 -3.29 -12.58 -0.30
N ARG A 97 -4.08 -13.66 -0.39
CA ARG A 97 -3.56 -14.98 -0.79
C ARG A 97 -3.25 -15.01 -2.29
N GLY A 98 -2.16 -15.66 -2.65
CA GLY A 98 -1.71 -15.81 -4.04
C GLY A 98 -1.07 -14.58 -4.68
N ILE A 99 -0.85 -13.48 -3.93
CA ILE A 99 -0.30 -12.23 -4.50
C ILE A 99 1.20 -12.32 -4.81
N ASP A 100 1.90 -13.32 -4.27
CA ASP A 100 3.34 -13.53 -4.49
C ASP A 100 3.58 -14.48 -5.67
N ALA A 101 3.36 -13.98 -6.89
CA ALA A 101 3.48 -14.76 -8.14
C ALA A 101 2.65 -16.07 -8.13
N GLY A 102 1.46 -16.05 -7.51
CA GLY A 102 0.60 -17.23 -7.35
C GLY A 102 0.85 -18.02 -6.07
N THR A 103 1.77 -17.57 -5.22
CA THR A 103 2.01 -18.11 -3.87
C THR A 103 1.56 -17.15 -2.77
N ASP A 104 1.45 -17.67 -1.55
CA ASP A 104 1.01 -16.90 -0.39
C ASP A 104 2.22 -16.24 0.30
N LEU A 105 2.10 -14.95 0.63
CA LEU A 105 3.06 -14.30 1.51
C LEU A 105 3.00 -14.90 2.93
N PRO A 106 4.09 -14.81 3.71
CA PRO A 106 4.09 -15.23 5.10
C PRO A 106 2.92 -14.60 5.87
N PRO A 107 2.07 -15.39 6.55
CA PRO A 107 0.93 -14.86 7.30
C PRO A 107 1.37 -13.81 8.31
N GLU A 108 2.51 -14.02 8.97
CA GLU A 108 3.12 -13.10 9.93
C GLU A 108 3.38 -11.71 9.34
N LEU A 109 3.77 -11.64 8.06
CA LEU A 109 3.97 -10.38 7.34
C LEU A 109 2.62 -9.66 7.16
N LEU A 110 1.60 -10.38 6.67
CA LEU A 110 0.26 -9.83 6.41
C LEU A 110 -0.45 -9.42 7.69
N GLU A 111 -0.32 -10.21 8.75
CA GLU A 111 -0.85 -9.91 10.08
C GLU A 111 -0.14 -8.71 10.70
N GLY A 112 1.18 -8.62 10.56
CA GLY A 112 1.96 -7.47 10.98
C GLY A 112 1.55 -6.20 10.25
N VAL A 113 1.28 -6.30 8.94
CA VAL A 113 0.74 -5.19 8.15
C VAL A 113 -0.60 -4.73 8.72
N TYR A 114 -1.50 -5.68 9.00
CA TYR A 114 -2.81 -5.36 9.56
C TYR A 114 -2.71 -4.67 10.92
N ASP A 115 -1.90 -5.21 11.82
CA ASP A 115 -1.74 -4.68 13.18
C ASP A 115 -1.13 -3.27 13.17
N ASP A 116 -0.12 -3.04 12.34
CA ASP A 116 0.52 -1.72 12.22
C ASP A 116 -0.46 -0.67 11.66
N ILE A 117 -1.30 -1.03 10.68
CA ILE A 117 -2.31 -0.12 10.12
C ILE A 117 -3.46 0.09 11.10
N SER A 118 -3.94 -0.97 11.77
CA SER A 118 -5.00 -0.86 12.77
C SER A 118 -4.58 0.02 13.96
N THR A 119 -3.33 -0.11 14.39
CA THR A 119 -2.76 0.68 15.49
C THR A 119 -2.50 2.13 15.09
N GLN A 120 -1.98 2.34 13.87
CA GLN A 120 -1.62 3.67 13.40
C GLN A 120 -2.09 3.89 11.96
N GLU A 121 -2.95 4.87 11.73
CA GLU A 121 -3.38 5.23 10.38
C GLU A 121 -2.20 5.77 9.54
N ILE A 122 -2.12 5.44 8.25
CA ILE A 122 -1.23 6.11 7.32
C ILE A 122 -1.78 7.52 7.10
N ARG A 123 -1.16 8.48 7.80
CA ARG A 123 -1.40 9.91 7.58
C ARG A 123 -0.75 10.33 6.27
N THR A 124 -1.51 10.23 5.20
CA THR A 124 -1.17 10.94 3.96
C THR A 124 -1.69 12.37 4.08
N GLY A 125 -1.20 13.25 3.22
CA GLY A 125 -1.72 14.60 3.20
C GLY A 125 -3.16 14.78 2.75
N MET A 126 -3.83 13.69 2.38
CA MET A 126 -5.25 13.64 2.04
C MET A 126 -6.06 13.04 3.18
N GLU A 127 -7.32 13.47 3.32
CA GLU A 127 -8.34 12.63 3.92
C GLU A 127 -8.83 11.66 2.82
N PHE A 128 -8.61 10.36 2.96
CA PHE A 128 -9.13 9.35 2.01
C PHE A 128 -10.67 9.38 1.89
N SER A 129 -11.36 10.13 2.76
CA SER A 129 -12.78 10.46 2.65
C SER A 129 -13.12 11.36 1.46
N ASP A 130 -12.13 12.01 0.84
CA ASP A 130 -12.33 12.87 -0.33
C ASP A 130 -12.40 12.07 -1.64
N LEU A 131 -11.91 10.82 -1.64
CA LEU A 131 -12.13 9.90 -2.74
C LEU A 131 -13.53 9.31 -2.58
N GLY A 132 -14.44 9.66 -3.49
CA GLY A 132 -15.78 9.09 -3.48
C GLY A 132 -15.72 7.56 -3.56
N GLU A 133 -16.61 6.87 -2.84
CA GLU A 133 -16.68 5.40 -2.81
C GLU A 133 -16.68 4.78 -4.21
N SER A 134 -17.31 5.43 -5.19
CA SER A 134 -17.31 5.01 -6.60
C SER A 134 -15.95 5.12 -7.29
N GLU A 135 -15.17 6.16 -7.03
CA GLU A 135 -13.82 6.29 -7.58
C GLU A 135 -12.89 5.28 -6.93
N LEU A 136 -13.04 5.07 -5.62
CA LEU A 136 -12.30 4.06 -4.89
C LEU A 136 -12.63 2.64 -5.43
N MET A 137 -13.90 2.34 -5.69
CA MET A 137 -14.36 1.08 -6.28
C MET A 137 -13.98 0.89 -7.74
N GLU A 138 -14.01 1.94 -8.57
CA GLU A 138 -13.51 1.87 -9.95
C GLU A 138 -12.00 1.61 -9.96
N TRP A 139 -11.28 2.20 -9.01
CA TRP A 139 -9.86 1.94 -8.83
C TRP A 139 -9.59 0.51 -8.36
N LEU A 140 -10.43 -0.04 -7.47
CA LEU A 140 -10.40 -1.44 -7.03
C LEU A 140 -10.59 -2.42 -8.19
N GLN A 141 -11.42 -2.10 -9.18
CA GLN A 141 -11.68 -2.98 -10.33
C GLN A 141 -10.60 -2.93 -11.42
N ARG A 142 -9.70 -1.94 -11.41
CA ARG A 142 -8.63 -1.80 -12.41
C ARG A 142 -7.33 -2.53 -12.05
N GLY A 143 -7.20 -2.98 -10.79
CA GLY A 143 -5.99 -3.64 -10.26
C GLY A 143 -6.06 -5.17 -10.19
N THR A 144 -7.14 -5.80 -10.66
CA THR A 144 -7.32 -7.26 -10.81
C THR A 144 -7.43 -7.63 -12.27
#